data_AF-Q0KFQ8-F1
#
_entry.id   AF-Q0KFQ8-F1
#
_cell.length_a   1.000
_cell.length_b   1.000
_cell.length_c   1.000
_cell.angle_alpha   90.00
_cell.angle_beta   90.00
_cell.angle_gamma   90.00
#
_symmetry.space_group_name_H-M   'P 1'
#
loop_
_entity.id
_entity.type
_entity.pdbx_description
1 polymer ?
#
loop_
_entity_poly.entity_id
_entity_poly.type
_entity_poly.pdbx_seq_one_letter_code
_entity_poly.pdbx_strand_id
1 'polypeptide(L)'
;MFSGTTPIDPAQTSFRLPTKAVFTKNTKSAHLCCFWRGQMPLDTNERFNHIHYVPILKWRQGEYQALWRLSDAAKQWITPLLEIPTEPWDFETETPAKSLDEHLERFGNRLKSKWDTRRCFIDSCYIDGVAQMSTGQHHLEFLFEQARNEGASPIPVTGLGRHPDYDAAVHNIVAQDQRGACVRLSAEDFSASILNDLQNLFARLNVGPPDSHLVIDMAEDISGSPVAQGLAWKALLQQTPWLNDWKSVTVAATAFPSALPAAQFRPHGLTPRTEWNAYNALLTNLGGLRIPTFGDYSVSHPQTELLDPRVLDPNAKIKYTVDGEWLVHTGAQVKKHGRGQFQGLCQELIANPSAAFPGPTYSWGDAYIHGCASGTETTGGTSTWPSVGNNRHITKVIRDVATLFGSSTIP
;
A
#
# COMPACT_ATOMS: atom_id res chain seq x y z
N MET A 1 40.75 50.00 58.71
CA MET A 1 40.13 51.21 58.14
C MET A 1 38.64 50.94 58.04
N PHE A 2 37.85 51.93 58.49
CA PHE A 2 36.39 52.15 58.39
C PHE A 2 35.77 51.66 57.06
N SER A 3 34.48 51.35 56.90
CA SER A 3 33.19 51.60 57.61
C SER A 3 32.14 50.74 56.83
N GLY A 4 31.08 50.19 57.42
CA GLY A 4 29.79 50.86 57.69
C GLY A 4 29.01 51.13 56.38
N THR A 5 27.71 50.89 56.18
CA THR A 5 26.56 50.69 57.06
C THR A 5 25.34 50.28 56.20
N THR A 6 24.53 49.41 56.80
CA THR A 6 23.08 49.06 56.74
C THR A 6 22.06 50.20 56.37
N PRO A 7 20.72 49.98 56.39
CA PRO A 7 19.80 49.41 55.37
C PRO A 7 18.48 50.28 55.28
N ILE A 8 17.27 49.68 55.18
CA ILE A 8 15.89 50.22 55.48
C ILE A 8 15.16 50.86 54.27
N ASP A 9 13.84 50.75 54.05
CA ASP A 9 12.66 49.93 54.46
C ASP A 9 11.43 50.59 53.72
N PRO A 10 10.15 50.20 53.87
CA PRO A 10 9.16 50.25 52.80
C PRO A 10 8.09 51.32 53.12
N ALA A 11 7.15 51.55 52.21
CA ALA A 11 5.84 52.13 52.52
C ALA A 11 4.99 51.99 51.26
N GLN A 12 3.85 51.29 51.32
CA GLN A 12 2.53 51.88 51.56
C GLN A 12 2.28 53.04 50.58
N THR A 13 1.29 53.03 49.71
CA THR A 13 -0.14 53.17 50.05
C THR A 13 -0.91 53.24 48.72
N SER A 14 -1.98 52.46 48.58
CA SER A 14 -3.37 52.95 48.58
C SER A 14 -3.96 53.34 47.22
N PHE A 15 -5.08 52.69 46.92
CA PHE A 15 -6.33 53.32 46.45
C PHE A 15 -6.35 54.04 45.08
N ARG A 16 -7.00 53.41 44.09
CA ARG A 16 -8.33 53.79 43.57
C ARG A 16 -8.58 53.12 42.20
N LEU A 17 -9.67 52.36 42.11
CA LEU A 17 -10.43 52.22 40.87
C LEU A 17 -11.16 53.55 40.61
N PRO A 18 -11.36 53.96 39.35
CA PRO A 18 -12.71 53.86 38.85
C PRO A 18 -12.86 53.54 37.34
N THR A 19 -13.88 52.74 37.06
CA THR A 19 -14.86 52.79 35.95
C THR A 19 -14.46 53.16 34.51
N LYS A 20 -14.70 52.18 33.63
CA LYS A 20 -15.45 52.21 32.35
C LYS A 20 -15.58 53.56 31.60
N ALA A 21 -15.12 53.59 30.35
CA ALA A 21 -15.88 53.86 29.11
C ALA A 21 -14.92 54.08 27.91
N VAL A 22 -14.93 53.25 26.86
CA VAL A 22 -15.63 53.43 25.57
C VAL A 22 -14.64 53.71 24.41
N PHE A 23 -14.62 52.76 23.47
CA PHE A 23 -14.33 52.81 22.03
C PHE A 23 -13.31 53.79 21.42
N THR A 24 -12.31 53.22 20.74
CA THR A 24 -11.90 53.66 19.39
C THR A 24 -11.41 52.49 18.53
N LYS A 25 -11.92 52.43 17.30
CA LYS A 25 -11.60 51.46 16.23
C LYS A 25 -10.18 51.67 15.66
N ASN A 26 -9.52 50.55 15.32
CA ASN A 26 -8.59 50.29 14.19
C ASN A 26 -7.69 49.10 14.63
N THR A 27 -7.34 48.07 13.84
CA THR A 27 -7.25 47.91 12.39
C THR A 27 -7.15 46.41 12.06
N LYS A 28 -7.55 46.08 10.83
CA LYS A 28 -7.47 44.82 10.07
C LYS A 28 -6.35 43.83 10.45
N SER A 29 -6.72 42.55 10.55
CA SER A 29 -5.95 41.41 10.03
C SER A 29 -6.92 40.23 9.84
N ALA A 30 -7.06 39.79 8.60
CA ALA A 30 -7.98 38.73 8.20
C ALA A 30 -7.33 37.37 8.41
N HIS A 31 -7.91 36.55 9.29
CA HIS A 31 -7.75 35.10 9.24
C HIS A 31 -9.10 34.51 8.83
N LEU A 32 -9.22 34.12 7.56
CA LEU A 32 -10.25 33.18 7.12
C LEU A 32 -9.90 31.81 7.72
N CYS A 33 -10.38 31.56 8.93
CA CYS A 33 -10.56 30.22 9.44
C CYS A 33 -12.00 29.83 9.10
N CYS A 34 -12.21 29.23 7.92
CA CYS A 34 -13.50 28.68 7.56
C CYS A 34 -13.77 27.46 8.46
N PHE A 35 -14.84 27.59 9.23
CA PHE A 35 -15.44 26.57 10.08
C PHE A 35 -15.80 25.32 9.26
N TRP A 36 -15.04 24.24 9.42
CA TRP A 36 -15.56 22.88 9.23
C TRP A 36 -16.08 22.38 10.58
N ARG A 37 -17.36 22.65 10.87
CA ARG A 37 -18.11 21.98 11.93
C ARG A 37 -19.39 21.40 11.31
N GLY A 38 -19.27 20.17 10.83
CA GLY A 38 -20.39 19.26 10.56
C GLY A 38 -20.15 17.97 11.33
N GLN A 39 -21.12 17.54 12.12
CA GLN A 39 -21.08 16.29 12.88
C GLN A 39 -20.82 15.09 11.95
N MET A 40 -19.69 14.42 12.12
CA MET A 40 -19.43 13.13 11.47
C MET A 40 -20.25 12.03 12.18
N PRO A 41 -21.02 11.20 11.46
CA PRO A 41 -21.46 9.93 11.99
C PRO A 41 -20.23 9.04 12.24
N LEU A 42 -20.23 8.36 13.38
CA LEU A 42 -19.28 7.30 13.70
C LEU A 42 -19.56 6.10 12.77
N ASP A 43 -18.96 6.07 11.59
CA ASP A 43 -18.59 4.80 10.96
C ASP A 43 -17.10 4.55 11.27
N THR A 44 -16.86 3.81 12.35
CA THR A 44 -15.51 3.45 12.82
C THR A 44 -14.74 2.58 11.83
N ASN A 45 -15.36 2.16 10.72
CA ASN A 45 -14.74 1.38 9.66
C ASN A 45 -14.09 2.24 8.55
N GLU A 46 -14.16 3.56 8.62
CA GLU A 46 -13.60 4.46 7.59
C GLU A 46 -12.10 4.72 7.66
N ARG A 47 -11.51 4.61 8.85
CA ARG A 47 -10.09 4.91 9.09
C ARG A 47 -9.38 3.64 9.56
N PHE A 48 -8.26 3.31 8.93
CA PHE A 48 -7.34 2.29 9.44
C PHE A 48 -6.05 2.93 9.95
N ASN A 49 -5.32 2.19 10.78
CA ASN A 49 -4.10 2.65 11.43
C ASN A 49 -2.98 1.60 11.32
N HIS A 50 -1.93 1.73 12.13
CA HIS A 50 -0.74 0.90 12.12
C HIS A 50 -0.98 -0.61 12.36
N ILE A 51 -2.15 -1.03 12.85
CA ILE A 51 -2.50 -2.47 12.95
C ILE A 51 -2.98 -3.06 11.62
N HIS A 52 -3.10 -2.24 10.58
CA HIS A 52 -3.55 -2.65 9.25
C HIS A 52 -2.35 -2.93 8.33
N TYR A 53 -2.62 -3.55 7.18
CA TYR A 53 -1.62 -3.80 6.14
C TYR A 53 -2.14 -3.38 4.77
N VAL A 54 -1.28 -2.75 3.97
CA VAL A 54 -1.59 -2.32 2.60
C VAL A 54 -0.73 -3.12 1.61
N PRO A 55 -1.21 -4.28 1.13
CA PRO A 55 -0.54 -4.99 0.04
C PRO A 55 -0.72 -4.21 -1.27
N ILE A 56 0.39 -3.87 -1.92
CA ILE A 56 0.42 -3.29 -3.26
C ILE A 56 0.48 -4.44 -4.27
N LEU A 57 -0.59 -4.60 -5.05
CA LEU A 57 -0.77 -5.76 -5.92
C LEU A 57 -1.14 -5.30 -7.33
N LYS A 58 -0.45 -5.84 -8.33
CA LYS A 58 -0.90 -5.74 -9.72
C LYS A 58 -2.19 -6.52 -9.87
N TRP A 59 -3.22 -5.93 -10.49
CA TRP A 59 -4.55 -6.53 -10.65
C TRP A 59 -4.59 -7.65 -11.70
N ARG A 60 -3.76 -8.68 -11.49
CA ARG A 60 -3.59 -9.88 -12.32
C ARG A 60 -4.17 -11.10 -11.61
N GLN A 61 -4.32 -12.17 -12.39
CA GLN A 61 -5.06 -13.35 -11.94
C GLN A 61 -4.50 -14.02 -10.70
N GLY A 62 -3.18 -14.05 -10.50
CA GLY A 62 -2.62 -14.59 -9.27
C GLY A 62 -3.07 -13.82 -8.04
N GLU A 63 -2.92 -12.51 -8.11
CA GLU A 63 -3.06 -11.56 -7.02
C GLU A 63 -4.53 -11.43 -6.60
N TYR A 64 -5.47 -11.24 -7.54
CA TYR A 64 -6.89 -11.16 -7.17
C TYR A 64 -7.47 -12.52 -6.72
N GLN A 65 -6.89 -13.65 -7.15
CA GLN A 65 -7.28 -14.96 -6.61
C GLN A 65 -6.73 -15.16 -5.20
N ALA A 66 -5.53 -14.65 -4.91
CA ALA A 66 -4.98 -14.65 -3.55
C ALA A 66 -5.86 -13.87 -2.58
N LEU A 67 -6.31 -12.68 -2.98
CA LEU A 67 -7.23 -11.83 -2.19
C LEU A 67 -8.58 -12.51 -1.97
N TRP A 68 -9.17 -13.08 -3.02
CA TRP A 68 -10.44 -13.79 -2.92
C TRP A 68 -10.40 -14.93 -1.91
N ARG A 69 -9.28 -15.67 -1.87
CA ARG A 69 -9.03 -16.84 -1.02
C ARG A 69 -8.54 -16.51 0.39
N LEU A 70 -8.43 -15.24 0.76
CA LEU A 70 -8.23 -14.86 2.16
C LEU A 70 -9.48 -15.20 2.98
N SER A 71 -9.29 -15.56 4.25
CA SER A 71 -10.38 -15.68 5.21
C SER A 71 -11.04 -14.31 5.41
N ASP A 72 -12.32 -14.29 5.81
CA ASP A 72 -12.98 -13.02 6.12
C ASP A 72 -12.33 -12.26 7.28
N ALA A 73 -11.75 -12.99 8.24
CA ALA A 73 -10.93 -12.40 9.30
C ALA A 73 -9.71 -11.69 8.71
N ALA A 74 -8.92 -12.35 7.86
CA ALA A 74 -7.75 -11.73 7.22
C ALA A 74 -8.12 -10.51 6.37
N LYS A 75 -9.26 -10.53 5.67
CA LYS A 75 -9.75 -9.41 4.87
C LYS A 75 -10.05 -8.14 5.69
N GLN A 76 -10.32 -8.25 7.00
CA GLN A 76 -10.52 -7.09 7.87
C GLN A 76 -9.22 -6.36 8.21
N TRP A 77 -8.07 -7.02 8.02
CA TRP A 77 -6.76 -6.50 8.38
C TRP A 77 -6.03 -5.83 7.21
N ILE A 78 -6.65 -5.80 6.02
CA ILE A 78 -6.01 -5.24 4.83
C ILE A 78 -6.91 -4.29 4.03
N THR A 79 -6.26 -3.31 3.40
CA THR A 79 -6.83 -2.46 2.35
C THR A 79 -5.85 -2.52 1.20
N PRO A 80 -6.08 -3.35 0.18
CA PRO A 80 -5.14 -3.52 -0.91
C PRO A 80 -5.07 -2.27 -1.79
N LEU A 81 -3.88 -1.93 -2.26
CA LEU A 81 -3.67 -0.99 -3.36
C LEU A 81 -3.50 -1.78 -4.64
N LEU A 82 -4.46 -1.64 -5.54
CA LEU A 82 -4.56 -2.43 -6.76
C LEU A 82 -4.07 -1.59 -7.94
N GLU A 83 -2.93 -2.00 -8.49
CA GLU A 83 -2.36 -1.38 -9.69
C GLU A 83 -2.97 -2.03 -10.94
N ILE A 84 -3.68 -1.26 -11.75
CA ILE A 84 -4.28 -1.72 -12.99
C ILE A 84 -3.19 -1.79 -14.06
N PRO A 85 -2.82 -2.98 -14.56
CA PRO A 85 -1.82 -3.10 -15.60
C PRO A 85 -2.34 -2.53 -16.92
N THR A 86 -1.45 -2.14 -17.82
CA THR A 86 -1.77 -1.93 -19.25
C THR A 86 -2.24 -3.24 -19.91
N GLU A 87 -2.80 -3.09 -21.11
CA GLU A 87 -3.25 -4.15 -21.98
C GLU A 87 -2.13 -5.18 -22.22
N PRO A 88 -2.46 -6.49 -22.26
CA PRO A 88 -1.49 -7.50 -22.65
C PRO A 88 -0.91 -7.19 -24.04
N TRP A 89 0.39 -7.35 -24.21
CA TRP A 89 1.06 -7.15 -25.50
C TRP A 89 1.03 -8.42 -26.34
N ASP A 90 0.68 -8.29 -27.62
CA ASP A 90 0.79 -9.35 -28.62
C ASP A 90 2.16 -9.22 -29.33
N PHE A 91 3.04 -10.19 -29.08
CA PHE A 91 4.39 -10.23 -29.66
C PHE A 91 4.41 -10.76 -31.12
N GLU A 92 3.28 -11.25 -31.65
CA GLU A 92 3.14 -11.59 -33.07
C GLU A 92 2.80 -10.38 -33.91
N THR A 93 1.87 -9.54 -33.44
CA THR A 93 1.40 -8.37 -34.17
C THR A 93 2.08 -7.07 -33.75
N GLU A 94 2.88 -7.09 -32.68
CA GLU A 94 3.52 -5.91 -32.08
C GLU A 94 2.51 -4.81 -31.72
N THR A 95 1.37 -5.22 -31.18
CA THR A 95 0.28 -4.32 -30.74
C THR A 95 -0.32 -4.81 -29.42
N PRO A 96 -1.11 -3.99 -28.72
CA PRO A 96 -1.99 -4.49 -27.67
C PRO A 96 -2.86 -5.64 -28.18
N ALA A 97 -2.94 -6.73 -27.41
CA ALA A 97 -3.72 -7.93 -27.74
C ALA A 97 -5.23 -7.70 -27.62
N LYS A 98 -5.63 -6.56 -27.05
CA LYS A 98 -7.01 -6.14 -26.80
C LYS A 98 -7.09 -4.63 -26.85
N SER A 99 -8.27 -4.10 -27.16
CA SER A 99 -8.54 -2.66 -26.95
C SER A 99 -8.59 -2.33 -25.46
N LEU A 100 -8.45 -1.04 -25.13
CA LEU A 100 -8.62 -0.55 -23.76
C LEU A 100 -10.02 -0.91 -23.21
N ASP A 101 -11.07 -0.75 -24.03
CA ASP A 101 -12.43 -1.16 -23.69
C ASP A 101 -12.52 -2.65 -23.31
N GLU A 102 -11.98 -3.54 -24.14
CA GLU A 102 -11.96 -4.99 -23.89
C GLU A 102 -11.10 -5.38 -22.68
N HIS A 103 -10.07 -4.59 -22.37
CA HIS A 103 -9.20 -4.81 -21.22
C HIS A 103 -9.91 -4.46 -19.90
N LEU A 104 -10.66 -3.36 -19.89
CA LEU A 104 -11.29 -2.83 -18.68
C LEU A 104 -12.75 -3.28 -18.47
N GLU A 105 -13.45 -3.80 -19.50
CA GLU A 105 -14.89 -4.14 -19.46
C GLU A 105 -15.30 -5.02 -18.26
N ARG A 106 -14.43 -5.94 -17.82
CA ARG A 106 -14.74 -6.89 -16.74
C ARG A 106 -14.27 -6.44 -15.37
N PHE A 107 -13.75 -5.21 -15.25
CA PHE A 107 -13.14 -4.74 -14.02
C PHE A 107 -14.14 -4.77 -12.84
N GLY A 108 -15.30 -4.13 -12.98
CA GLY A 108 -16.30 -4.03 -11.90
C GLY A 108 -16.75 -5.39 -11.40
N ASN A 109 -17.20 -6.26 -12.31
CA ASN A 109 -17.65 -7.61 -11.97
C ASN A 109 -16.56 -8.45 -11.30
N ARG A 110 -15.30 -8.31 -11.77
CA ARG A 110 -14.16 -8.99 -11.17
C ARG A 110 -13.83 -8.45 -9.78
N LEU A 111 -13.87 -7.13 -9.59
CA LEU A 111 -13.65 -6.51 -8.29
C LEU A 111 -14.70 -7.00 -7.29
N LYS A 112 -15.99 -6.95 -7.65
CA LYS A 112 -17.08 -7.46 -6.82
C LYS A 112 -16.92 -8.95 -6.49
N SER A 113 -16.62 -9.79 -7.46
CA SER A 113 -16.49 -11.24 -7.21
C SER A 113 -15.25 -11.64 -6.40
N LYS A 114 -14.19 -10.81 -6.38
CA LYS A 114 -12.90 -11.14 -5.74
C LYS A 114 -12.62 -10.37 -4.46
N TRP A 115 -13.14 -9.15 -4.35
CA TRP A 115 -12.94 -8.25 -3.22
C TRP A 115 -14.24 -7.72 -2.60
N ASP A 116 -15.38 -8.05 -3.20
CA ASP A 116 -16.71 -7.67 -2.72
C ASP A 116 -16.86 -6.14 -2.56
N THR A 117 -17.54 -5.67 -1.53
CA THR A 117 -17.73 -4.23 -1.24
C THR A 117 -16.63 -3.67 -0.34
N ARG A 118 -15.55 -4.42 -0.12
CA ARG A 118 -14.47 -4.02 0.80
C ARG A 118 -13.67 -2.87 0.18
N ARG A 119 -13.15 -2.00 1.05
CA ARG A 119 -12.30 -0.88 0.63
C ARG A 119 -11.05 -1.41 -0.08
N CYS A 120 -10.68 -0.74 -1.15
CA CYS A 120 -9.40 -0.88 -1.82
C CYS A 120 -9.01 0.46 -2.44
N PHE A 121 -7.73 0.64 -2.71
CA PHE A 121 -7.23 1.72 -3.52
C PHE A 121 -7.06 1.24 -4.96
N ILE A 122 -7.42 2.06 -5.95
CA ILE A 122 -7.25 1.74 -7.37
C ILE A 122 -6.31 2.76 -7.99
N ASP A 123 -5.19 2.28 -8.53
CA ASP A 123 -4.19 3.08 -9.25
C ASP A 123 -4.07 2.54 -10.68
N SER A 124 -4.30 3.35 -11.70
CA SER A 124 -4.05 2.97 -13.10
C SER A 124 -2.72 3.53 -13.62
N CYS A 125 -1.68 3.54 -12.78
CA CYS A 125 -0.33 4.05 -13.10
C CYS A 125 0.38 3.45 -14.31
N TYR A 126 -0.10 2.33 -14.85
CA TYR A 126 0.44 1.72 -16.06
C TYR A 126 -0.34 2.08 -17.33
N ILE A 127 -1.48 2.77 -17.21
CA ILE A 127 -2.28 3.24 -18.34
C ILE A 127 -1.96 4.73 -18.54
N ASP A 128 -1.86 5.17 -19.80
CA ASP A 128 -1.61 6.57 -20.12
C ASP A 128 -2.64 7.48 -19.43
N GLY A 129 -2.16 8.56 -18.80
CA GLY A 129 -2.97 9.51 -18.05
C GLY A 129 -3.96 10.33 -18.89
N VAL A 130 -3.89 10.23 -20.23
CA VAL A 130 -4.92 10.79 -21.14
C VAL A 130 -5.80 9.71 -21.79
N ALA A 131 -5.59 8.43 -21.48
CA ALA A 131 -6.29 7.35 -22.16
C ALA A 131 -7.80 7.42 -21.90
N GLN A 132 -8.56 7.28 -22.99
CA GLN A 132 -10.01 7.33 -23.00
C GLN A 132 -10.57 6.03 -23.57
N MET A 133 -11.73 5.64 -23.06
CA MET A 133 -12.57 4.60 -23.65
C MET A 133 -13.04 5.04 -25.04
N SER A 134 -13.52 4.12 -25.87
CA SER A 134 -14.09 4.44 -27.19
C SER A 134 -15.24 5.46 -27.16
N THR A 135 -15.89 5.63 -26.01
CA THR A 135 -16.95 6.61 -25.74
C THR A 135 -16.44 8.04 -25.48
N GLY A 136 -15.12 8.23 -25.35
CA GLY A 136 -14.50 9.49 -24.93
C GLY A 136 -14.41 9.68 -23.40
N GLN A 137 -14.94 8.74 -22.61
CA GLN A 137 -14.81 8.77 -21.15
C GLN A 137 -13.37 8.47 -20.72
N HIS A 138 -12.85 9.17 -19.71
CA HIS A 138 -11.53 8.86 -19.14
C HIS A 138 -11.52 7.47 -18.50
N HIS A 139 -10.47 6.67 -18.76
CA HIS A 139 -10.40 5.27 -18.35
C HIS A 139 -10.57 5.05 -16.83
N LEU A 140 -10.05 5.95 -16.00
CA LEU A 140 -10.21 5.86 -14.54
C LEU A 140 -11.67 6.10 -14.11
N GLU A 141 -12.38 7.03 -14.73
CA GLU A 141 -13.81 7.25 -14.44
C GLU A 141 -14.63 6.03 -14.82
N PHE A 142 -14.31 5.40 -15.96
CA PHE A 142 -14.93 4.16 -16.40
C PHE A 142 -14.73 3.04 -15.36
N LEU A 143 -13.51 2.85 -14.84
CA LEU A 143 -13.24 1.86 -13.78
C LEU A 143 -14.11 2.07 -12.54
N PHE A 144 -14.26 3.32 -12.11
CA PHE A 144 -15.04 3.67 -10.92
C PHE A 144 -16.54 3.57 -11.16
N GLU A 145 -17.01 3.88 -12.37
CA GLU A 145 -18.40 3.62 -12.77
C GLU A 145 -18.72 2.13 -12.76
N GLN A 146 -17.86 1.29 -13.34
CA GLN A 146 -18.02 -0.16 -13.31
C GLN A 146 -18.05 -0.71 -11.88
N ALA A 147 -17.15 -0.21 -11.01
CA ALA A 147 -17.13 -0.60 -9.60
C ALA A 147 -18.42 -0.18 -8.87
N ARG A 148 -18.90 1.06 -9.08
CA ARG A 148 -20.17 1.54 -8.51
C ARG A 148 -21.36 0.71 -8.93
N ASN A 149 -21.46 0.37 -10.23
CA ASN A 149 -22.58 -0.41 -10.77
C ASN A 149 -22.67 -1.81 -10.12
N GLU A 150 -21.55 -2.33 -9.62
CA GLU A 150 -21.46 -3.61 -8.93
C GLU A 150 -21.50 -3.47 -7.38
N GLY A 151 -21.68 -2.24 -6.87
CA GLY A 151 -21.75 -1.92 -5.45
C GLY A 151 -20.39 -1.92 -4.72
N ALA A 152 -19.28 -1.94 -5.45
CA ALA A 152 -17.95 -1.82 -4.86
C ALA A 152 -17.64 -0.37 -4.48
N SER A 153 -16.76 -0.18 -3.50
CA SER A 153 -16.42 1.14 -2.95
C SER A 153 -14.91 1.42 -2.96
N PRO A 154 -14.26 1.44 -4.14
CA PRO A 154 -12.85 1.80 -4.25
C PRO A 154 -12.61 3.29 -3.95
N ILE A 155 -11.35 3.63 -3.68
CA ILE A 155 -10.84 4.99 -3.54
C ILE A 155 -9.77 5.23 -4.62
N PRO A 156 -9.85 6.33 -5.40
CA PRO A 156 -8.89 6.59 -6.48
C PRO A 156 -7.51 6.95 -5.92
N VAL A 157 -6.46 6.41 -6.55
CA VAL A 157 -5.07 6.78 -6.28
C VAL A 157 -4.61 7.83 -7.28
N THR A 158 -3.93 8.85 -6.78
CA THR A 158 -3.19 9.86 -7.56
C THR A 158 -1.84 10.13 -6.90
N GLY A 159 -1.05 11.04 -7.44
CA GLY A 159 0.25 11.46 -6.90
C GLY A 159 0.67 12.80 -7.46
N LEU A 160 1.83 13.30 -7.06
CA LEU A 160 2.42 14.46 -7.72
C LEU A 160 2.89 14.06 -9.13
N GLY A 161 2.82 14.99 -10.08
CA GLY A 161 3.25 14.75 -11.47
C GLY A 161 2.27 13.94 -12.34
N ARG A 162 1.09 13.57 -11.84
CA ARG A 162 0.04 12.98 -12.68
C ARG A 162 -0.43 13.96 -13.76
N HIS A 163 -0.87 13.43 -14.88
CA HIS A 163 -1.41 14.23 -15.97
C HIS A 163 -2.67 15.00 -15.50
N PRO A 164 -2.88 16.27 -15.93
CA PRO A 164 -4.06 17.05 -15.54
C PRO A 164 -5.41 16.35 -15.80
N ASP A 165 -5.55 15.61 -16.91
CA ASP A 165 -6.77 14.86 -17.23
C ASP A 165 -7.03 13.72 -16.24
N TYR A 166 -5.96 13.09 -15.73
CA TYR A 166 -6.05 12.08 -14.68
C TYR A 166 -6.49 12.73 -13.35
N ASP A 167 -5.91 13.87 -12.98
CA ASP A 167 -6.34 14.63 -11.80
C ASP A 167 -7.81 15.08 -11.90
N ALA A 168 -8.26 15.49 -13.09
CA ALA A 168 -9.66 15.84 -13.35
C ALA A 168 -10.59 14.63 -13.18
N ALA A 169 -10.19 13.46 -13.66
CA ALA A 169 -10.92 12.22 -13.43
C ALA A 169 -11.02 11.87 -11.94
N VAL A 170 -9.92 12.01 -11.20
CA VAL A 170 -9.91 11.80 -9.74
C VAL A 170 -10.84 12.79 -9.04
N HIS A 171 -10.81 14.07 -9.40
CA HIS A 171 -11.74 15.08 -8.89
C HIS A 171 -13.21 14.67 -9.12
N ASN A 172 -13.57 14.22 -10.33
CA ASN A 172 -14.93 13.83 -10.66
C ASN A 172 -15.38 12.59 -9.85
N ILE A 173 -14.50 11.61 -9.72
CA ILE A 173 -14.73 10.41 -8.89
C ILE A 173 -14.94 10.80 -7.43
N VAL A 174 -14.07 11.62 -6.86
CA VAL A 174 -14.19 12.13 -5.49
C VAL A 174 -15.52 12.85 -5.29
N ALA A 175 -15.87 13.76 -6.20
CA ALA A 175 -17.09 14.56 -6.12
C ALA A 175 -18.34 13.68 -6.15
N GLN A 176 -18.32 12.61 -6.94
CA GLN A 176 -19.44 11.67 -7.03
C GLN A 176 -19.50 10.70 -5.85
N ASP A 177 -18.36 10.15 -5.44
CA ASP A 177 -18.29 9.04 -4.50
C ASP A 177 -18.22 9.49 -3.04
N GLN A 178 -17.70 10.69 -2.78
CA GLN A 178 -17.51 11.26 -1.44
C GLN A 178 -16.68 10.35 -0.52
N ARG A 179 -15.72 9.62 -1.08
CA ARG A 179 -14.81 8.71 -0.34
C ARG A 179 -13.39 9.24 -0.15
N GLY A 180 -13.09 10.42 -0.70
CA GLY A 180 -11.76 11.01 -0.72
C GLY A 180 -10.82 10.36 -1.73
N ALA A 181 -9.51 10.58 -1.58
CA ALA A 181 -8.48 10.11 -2.50
C ALA A 181 -7.30 9.47 -1.74
N CYS A 182 -6.55 8.63 -2.42
CA CYS A 182 -5.26 8.14 -1.95
C CYS A 182 -4.14 8.86 -2.71
N VAL A 183 -3.30 9.61 -1.99
CA VAL A 183 -2.12 10.27 -2.54
C VAL A 183 -0.92 9.34 -2.34
N ARG A 184 -0.29 8.93 -3.43
CA ARG A 184 0.91 8.10 -3.44
C ARG A 184 2.11 8.96 -3.83
N LEU A 185 3.10 9.04 -2.95
CA LEU A 185 4.32 9.83 -3.11
C LEU A 185 5.55 8.93 -3.13
N SER A 186 6.49 9.25 -4.01
CA SER A 186 7.84 8.71 -4.04
C SER A 186 8.76 9.48 -3.08
N ALA A 187 10.01 9.04 -2.92
CA ALA A 187 11.02 9.81 -2.19
C ALA A 187 11.34 11.16 -2.86
N GLU A 188 11.33 11.21 -4.19
CA GLU A 188 11.69 12.40 -4.98
C GLU A 188 10.67 13.54 -4.84
N ASP A 189 9.43 13.19 -4.49
CA ASP A 189 8.36 14.15 -4.23
C ASP A 189 8.63 15.03 -2.99
N PHE A 190 9.45 14.54 -2.04
CA PHE A 190 9.79 15.26 -0.81
C PHE A 190 10.89 16.29 -1.05
N SER A 191 10.48 17.39 -1.70
CA SER A 191 11.33 18.56 -1.94
C SER A 191 10.93 19.74 -1.04
N ALA A 192 11.63 20.87 -1.19
CA ALA A 192 11.27 22.10 -0.49
C ALA A 192 9.86 22.64 -0.85
N SER A 193 9.26 22.21 -1.97
CA SER A 193 7.93 22.63 -2.42
C SER A 193 6.79 21.70 -1.99
N ILE A 194 7.07 20.58 -1.32
CA ILE A 194 6.06 19.54 -1.00
C ILE A 194 4.77 20.09 -0.38
N LEU A 195 4.87 21.09 0.50
CA LEU A 195 3.69 21.74 1.08
C LEU A 195 2.82 22.40 0.01
N ASN A 196 3.40 23.21 -0.87
CA ASN A 196 2.68 23.91 -1.93
C ASN A 196 2.15 22.93 -2.98
N ASP A 197 2.92 21.89 -3.31
CA ASP A 197 2.53 20.90 -4.31
C ASP A 197 1.31 20.09 -3.83
N LEU A 198 1.28 19.70 -2.55
CA LEU A 198 0.12 19.06 -1.95
C LEU A 198 -1.07 20.02 -1.82
N GLN A 199 -0.85 21.29 -1.44
CA GLN A 199 -1.94 22.29 -1.43
C GLN A 199 -2.57 22.46 -2.82
N ASN A 200 -1.75 22.52 -3.87
CA ASN A 200 -2.21 22.63 -5.25
C ASN A 200 -2.97 21.38 -5.71
N LEU A 201 -2.47 20.18 -5.37
CA LEU A 201 -3.16 18.93 -5.66
C LEU A 201 -4.52 18.90 -4.96
N PHE A 202 -4.57 19.17 -3.66
CA PHE A 202 -5.81 19.20 -2.89
C PHE A 202 -6.83 20.24 -3.40
N ALA A 203 -6.37 21.41 -3.84
CA ALA A 203 -7.22 22.40 -4.48
C ALA A 203 -7.83 21.88 -5.79
N ARG A 204 -7.05 21.17 -6.64
CA ARG A 204 -7.57 20.56 -7.87
C ARG A 204 -8.59 19.46 -7.62
N LEU A 205 -8.34 18.62 -6.61
CA LEU A 205 -9.19 17.48 -6.26
C LEU A 205 -10.41 17.85 -5.42
N ASN A 206 -10.42 19.06 -4.84
CA ASN A 206 -11.43 19.51 -3.88
C ASN A 206 -11.55 18.55 -2.67
N VAL A 207 -10.41 18.10 -2.13
CA VAL A 207 -10.30 17.28 -0.90
C VAL A 207 -9.22 17.82 0.01
N GLY A 208 -9.22 17.42 1.28
CA GLY A 208 -8.15 17.74 2.21
C GLY A 208 -7.50 16.50 2.84
N PRO A 209 -6.44 16.70 3.65
CA PRO A 209 -5.80 15.62 4.40
C PRO A 209 -6.77 14.75 5.23
N PRO A 210 -7.77 15.29 5.96
CA PRO A 210 -8.71 14.49 6.76
C PRO A 210 -9.50 13.42 6.00
N ASP A 211 -9.67 13.62 4.70
CA ASP A 211 -10.40 12.74 3.79
C ASP A 211 -9.46 11.97 2.84
N SER A 212 -8.15 12.21 2.92
CA SER A 212 -7.17 11.62 2.03
C SER A 212 -6.29 10.60 2.74
N HIS A 213 -5.95 9.52 2.04
CA HIS A 213 -4.96 8.53 2.47
C HIS A 213 -3.60 8.90 1.89
N LEU A 214 -2.51 8.70 2.63
CA LEU A 214 -1.15 8.88 2.15
C LEU A 214 -0.41 7.54 2.08
N VAL A 215 0.22 7.26 0.95
CA VAL A 215 1.19 6.17 0.77
C VAL A 215 2.53 6.79 0.38
N ILE A 216 3.53 6.65 1.24
CA ILE A 216 4.93 6.98 0.93
C ILE A 216 5.57 5.70 0.41
N ASP A 217 5.80 5.63 -0.89
CA ASP A 217 6.20 4.43 -1.59
C ASP A 217 7.60 4.57 -2.17
N MET A 218 8.52 3.81 -1.62
CA MET A 218 9.91 3.75 -2.11
C MET A 218 10.07 2.75 -3.25
N ALA A 219 9.03 1.98 -3.60
CA ALA A 219 9.11 0.90 -4.58
C ALA A 219 10.34 0.00 -4.34
N GLU A 220 11.21 -0.15 -5.34
CA GLU A 220 12.48 -0.89 -5.26
C GLU A 220 13.67 -0.05 -4.77
N ASP A 221 13.52 1.28 -4.61
CA ASP A 221 14.55 2.20 -4.12
C ASP A 221 14.68 2.11 -2.60
N ILE A 222 15.12 0.94 -2.15
CA ILE A 222 15.31 0.61 -0.75
C ILE A 222 16.78 0.49 -0.41
N SER A 223 17.20 1.07 0.72
CA SER A 223 18.53 0.82 1.26
C SER A 223 18.70 -0.66 1.63
N GLY A 224 19.84 -1.26 1.27
CA GLY A 224 20.21 -2.61 1.74
C GLY A 224 20.37 -2.72 3.26
N SER A 225 20.41 -1.61 4.00
CA SER A 225 20.42 -1.59 5.47
C SER A 225 19.02 -1.28 6.02
N PRO A 226 18.39 -2.21 6.76
CA PRO A 226 17.10 -1.96 7.41
C PRO A 226 17.09 -0.70 8.29
N VAL A 227 18.17 -0.44 9.02
CA VAL A 227 18.29 0.74 9.90
C VAL A 227 18.33 2.02 9.08
N ALA A 228 19.13 2.06 8.01
CA ALA A 228 19.23 3.23 7.15
C ALA A 228 17.88 3.51 6.46
N GLN A 229 17.20 2.48 5.98
CA GLN A 229 15.87 2.62 5.40
C GLN A 229 14.83 3.12 6.42
N GLY A 230 14.84 2.58 7.64
CA GLY A 230 13.95 3.05 8.70
C GLY A 230 14.15 4.53 9.04
N LEU A 231 15.42 5.00 9.03
CA LEU A 231 15.74 6.42 9.20
C LEU A 231 15.31 7.27 7.99
N ALA A 232 15.41 6.75 6.76
CA ALA A 232 14.92 7.42 5.57
C ALA A 232 13.39 7.64 5.64
N TRP A 233 12.61 6.61 5.96
CA TRP A 233 11.17 6.75 6.18
C TRP A 233 10.84 7.73 7.31
N LYS A 234 11.59 7.70 8.41
CA LYS A 234 11.43 8.68 9.49
C LYS A 234 11.60 10.11 8.97
N ALA A 235 12.64 10.37 8.18
CA ALA A 235 12.89 11.69 7.62
C ALA A 235 11.77 12.14 6.66
N LEU A 236 11.21 11.25 5.85
CA LEU A 236 10.06 11.55 4.98
C LEU A 236 8.80 11.84 5.79
N LEU A 237 8.53 11.08 6.85
CA LEU A 237 7.42 11.34 7.77
C LEU A 237 7.55 12.70 8.45
N GLN A 238 8.76 13.12 8.85
CA GLN A 238 9.00 14.44 9.44
C GLN A 238 8.77 15.58 8.44
N GLN A 239 9.03 15.35 7.16
CA GLN A 239 8.81 16.32 6.09
C GLN A 239 7.36 16.35 5.61
N THR A 240 6.55 15.33 5.96
CA THR A 240 5.16 15.19 5.52
C THR A 240 4.27 16.28 6.14
N PRO A 241 3.69 17.19 5.33
CA PRO A 241 2.73 18.16 5.82
C PRO A 241 1.49 17.49 6.42
N TRP A 242 1.00 18.05 7.53
CA TRP A 242 -0.22 17.59 8.21
C TRP A 242 -0.22 16.09 8.56
N LEU A 243 0.94 15.52 8.90
CA LEU A 243 1.11 14.06 9.15
C LEU A 243 -0.02 13.44 10.02
N ASN A 244 -0.49 14.17 11.03
CA ASN A 244 -1.55 13.70 11.94
C ASN A 244 -2.98 13.86 11.40
N ASP A 245 -3.19 14.72 10.41
CA ASP A 245 -4.52 15.01 9.87
C ASP A 245 -4.92 14.04 8.75
N TRP A 246 -3.97 13.36 8.09
CA TRP A 246 -4.26 12.36 7.05
C TRP A 246 -5.20 11.25 7.55
N LYS A 247 -6.12 10.78 6.70
CA LYS A 247 -7.04 9.67 7.01
C LYS A 247 -6.29 8.39 7.39
N SER A 248 -5.24 8.06 6.63
CA SER A 248 -4.21 7.08 6.99
C SER A 248 -2.85 7.51 6.43
N VAL A 249 -1.77 6.99 7.00
CA VAL A 249 -0.42 7.11 6.46
C VAL A 249 0.17 5.71 6.37
N THR A 250 0.73 5.37 5.22
CA THR A 250 1.37 4.09 4.92
C THR A 250 2.79 4.35 4.44
N VAL A 251 3.75 3.56 4.89
CA VAL A 251 5.08 3.46 4.26
C VAL A 251 5.17 2.13 3.52
N ALA A 252 5.68 2.16 2.29
CA ALA A 252 5.81 0.98 1.45
C ALA A 252 7.15 0.94 0.72
N ALA A 253 7.63 -0.28 0.48
CA ALA A 253 8.80 -0.59 -0.32
C ALA A 253 8.79 -2.09 -0.66
N THR A 254 9.80 -2.55 -1.40
CA THR A 254 10.08 -3.97 -1.58
C THR A 254 11.55 -4.21 -1.85
N ALA A 255 12.13 -5.19 -1.17
CA ALA A 255 13.41 -5.79 -1.53
C ALA A 255 13.23 -7.11 -2.29
N PHE A 256 12.01 -7.45 -2.71
CA PHE A 256 11.76 -8.68 -3.47
C PHE A 256 12.58 -8.63 -4.76
N PRO A 257 13.45 -9.61 -5.05
CA PRO A 257 14.34 -9.51 -6.20
C PRO A 257 13.61 -9.39 -7.55
N SER A 258 14.08 -8.51 -8.43
CA SER A 258 13.60 -8.40 -9.82
C SER A 258 13.80 -9.71 -10.60
N ALA A 259 14.86 -10.46 -10.28
CA ALA A 259 15.14 -11.76 -10.82
C ALA A 259 15.43 -12.80 -9.71
N LEU A 260 15.03 -14.04 -9.97
CA LEU A 260 15.31 -15.19 -9.09
C LEU A 260 16.14 -16.22 -9.89
N PRO A 261 17.46 -16.05 -10.01
CA PRO A 261 18.31 -16.94 -10.79
C PRO A 261 18.37 -18.34 -10.16
N ALA A 262 18.25 -19.38 -10.98
CA ALA A 262 18.24 -20.76 -10.48
C ALA A 262 19.53 -21.14 -9.74
N ALA A 263 20.67 -20.53 -10.11
CA ALA A 263 21.95 -20.77 -9.45
C ALA A 263 21.96 -20.37 -7.96
N GLN A 264 21.11 -19.41 -7.57
CA GLN A 264 21.01 -18.93 -6.19
C GLN A 264 19.96 -19.69 -5.37
N PHE A 265 18.89 -20.17 -6.02
CA PHE A 265 17.69 -20.66 -5.35
C PHE A 265 17.40 -22.15 -5.59
N ARG A 266 18.31 -22.92 -6.18
CA ARG A 266 18.16 -24.36 -6.37
C ARG A 266 18.99 -25.15 -5.34
N PRO A 267 18.39 -26.14 -4.64
CA PRO A 267 16.96 -26.50 -4.65
C PRO A 267 16.08 -25.46 -3.94
N HIS A 268 16.68 -24.68 -3.03
CA HIS A 268 16.05 -23.52 -2.38
C HIS A 268 17.09 -22.45 -2.02
N GLY A 269 16.64 -21.24 -1.73
CA GLY A 269 17.45 -20.15 -1.18
C GLY A 269 16.61 -19.13 -0.41
N LEU A 270 17.25 -18.37 0.47
CA LEU A 270 16.63 -17.30 1.26
C LEU A 270 17.03 -15.93 0.70
N THR A 271 16.11 -14.98 0.80
CA THR A 271 16.39 -13.57 0.48
C THR A 271 15.63 -12.66 1.46
N PRO A 272 16.28 -11.61 2.00
CA PRO A 272 15.72 -10.84 3.10
C PRO A 272 14.55 -9.95 2.67
N ARG A 273 13.56 -9.83 3.57
CA ARG A 273 12.49 -8.83 3.54
C ARG A 273 12.99 -7.54 4.17
N THR A 274 13.93 -6.88 3.50
CA THR A 274 14.60 -5.68 4.04
C THR A 274 13.60 -4.59 4.38
N GLU A 275 12.53 -4.44 3.62
CA GLU A 275 11.43 -3.50 3.88
C GLU A 275 10.69 -3.80 5.20
N TRP A 276 10.43 -5.08 5.50
CA TRP A 276 9.82 -5.48 6.77
C TRP A 276 10.75 -5.20 7.95
N ASN A 277 12.03 -5.55 7.80
CA ASN A 277 13.03 -5.30 8.84
C ASN A 277 13.25 -3.79 9.05
N ALA A 278 13.17 -3.00 7.97
CA ALA A 278 13.25 -1.55 8.01
C ALA A 278 12.06 -0.92 8.74
N TYR A 279 10.87 -1.50 8.59
CA TYR A 279 9.67 -1.05 9.30
C TYR A 279 9.83 -1.24 10.80
N ASN A 280 10.35 -2.39 11.24
CA ASN A 280 10.69 -2.63 12.65
C ASN A 280 11.74 -1.63 13.16
N ALA A 281 12.77 -1.35 12.36
CA ALA A 281 13.79 -0.34 12.69
C ALA A 281 13.21 1.08 12.75
N LEU A 282 12.25 1.43 11.89
CA LEU A 282 11.52 2.69 11.94
C LEU A 282 10.77 2.81 13.27
N LEU A 283 10.02 1.79 13.68
CA LEU A 283 9.22 1.84 14.92
C LEU A 283 10.08 2.09 16.16
N THR A 284 11.26 1.48 16.22
CA THR A 284 12.21 1.71 17.34
C THR A 284 12.78 3.13 17.37
N ASN A 285 12.81 3.81 16.22
CA ASN A 285 13.41 5.14 16.05
C ASN A 285 12.39 6.26 15.82
N LEU A 286 11.08 5.97 15.80
CA LEU A 286 10.03 6.85 15.29
C LEU A 286 9.96 8.20 16.03
N GLY A 287 10.29 8.22 17.32
CA GLY A 287 10.46 9.46 18.09
C GLY A 287 9.16 10.25 18.30
N GLY A 288 8.04 9.57 18.47
CA GLY A 288 6.74 10.19 18.75
C GLY A 288 5.95 10.68 17.53
N LEU A 289 6.48 10.50 16.31
CA LEU A 289 5.69 10.68 15.09
C LEU A 289 4.53 9.70 15.05
N ARG A 290 3.52 10.01 14.22
CA ARG A 290 2.44 9.08 13.91
C ARG A 290 3.02 7.75 13.41
N ILE A 291 2.56 6.64 13.99
CA ILE A 291 2.93 5.31 13.53
C ILE A 291 2.27 5.05 12.16
N PRO A 292 3.03 4.89 11.07
CA PRO A 292 2.47 4.59 9.77
C PRO A 292 2.05 3.11 9.69
N THR A 293 1.14 2.83 8.79
CA THR A 293 0.76 1.49 8.34
C THR A 293 1.89 0.90 7.50
N PHE A 294 2.12 -0.40 7.60
CA PHE A 294 3.06 -1.09 6.73
C PHE A 294 2.40 -1.46 5.39
N GLY A 295 3.13 -1.28 4.29
CA GLY A 295 2.78 -1.81 2.98
C GLY A 295 4.02 -2.39 2.28
N ASP A 296 3.79 -3.31 1.36
CA ASP A 296 4.83 -3.88 0.50
C ASP A 296 4.22 -4.43 -0.80
N TYR A 297 5.06 -4.96 -1.69
CA TYR A 297 4.66 -5.55 -2.98
C TYR A 297 4.48 -7.07 -2.90
N SER A 298 4.21 -7.59 -1.70
CA SER A 298 4.04 -9.01 -1.43
C SER A 298 5.22 -9.88 -1.91
N VAL A 299 4.97 -10.82 -2.83
CA VAL A 299 5.99 -11.73 -3.39
C VAL A 299 6.36 -11.38 -4.83
N SER A 300 6.29 -10.09 -5.17
CA SER A 300 6.47 -9.57 -6.51
C SER A 300 7.33 -8.30 -6.51
N HIS A 301 7.95 -8.04 -7.66
CA HIS A 301 8.71 -6.83 -7.93
C HIS A 301 7.82 -5.80 -8.67
N PRO A 302 7.97 -4.48 -8.42
CA PRO A 302 7.17 -3.42 -9.04
C PRO A 302 7.41 -3.32 -10.54
N GLN A 303 8.64 -3.54 -11.01
CA GLN A 303 8.90 -3.64 -12.45
C GLN A 303 8.32 -4.94 -13.00
N THR A 304 7.63 -4.85 -14.14
CA THR A 304 7.28 -6.03 -14.93
C THR A 304 8.00 -5.96 -16.26
N GLU A 305 8.81 -6.95 -16.58
CA GLU A 305 9.34 -7.09 -17.92
C GLU A 305 8.25 -7.65 -18.86
N LEU A 306 8.11 -7.03 -20.03
CA LEU A 306 7.36 -7.61 -21.15
C LEU A 306 8.26 -8.66 -21.82
N LEU A 307 8.11 -9.90 -21.37
CA LEU A 307 8.85 -11.03 -21.92
C LEU A 307 7.98 -11.79 -22.90
N ASP A 308 8.50 -12.05 -24.10
CA ASP A 308 7.82 -12.89 -25.09
C ASP A 308 7.67 -14.33 -24.55
N PRO A 309 6.43 -14.78 -24.28
CA PRO A 309 6.20 -16.08 -23.69
C PRO A 309 6.60 -17.23 -24.61
N ARG A 310 6.82 -17.01 -25.92
CA ARG A 310 7.27 -18.04 -26.86
C ARG A 310 8.72 -18.44 -26.61
N VAL A 311 9.58 -17.47 -26.31
CA VAL A 311 11.02 -17.68 -26.07
C VAL A 311 11.36 -17.96 -24.61
N LEU A 312 10.43 -17.69 -23.67
CA LEU A 312 10.65 -17.90 -22.24
C LEU A 312 10.26 -19.31 -21.79
N ASP A 313 11.17 -20.03 -21.14
CA ASP A 313 10.86 -21.25 -20.38
C ASP A 313 11.28 -21.07 -18.90
N PRO A 314 10.40 -20.51 -18.05
CA PRO A 314 10.77 -20.17 -16.69
C PRO A 314 10.90 -21.42 -15.82
N ASN A 315 11.82 -21.38 -14.84
CA ASN A 315 11.91 -22.41 -13.81
C ASN A 315 10.64 -22.43 -12.94
N ALA A 316 10.21 -23.63 -12.52
CA ALA A 316 9.20 -23.79 -11.49
C ALA A 316 9.71 -23.18 -10.18
N LYS A 317 8.93 -22.28 -9.58
CA LYS A 317 9.32 -21.57 -8.35
C LYS A 317 8.17 -21.54 -7.36
N ILE A 318 8.44 -21.84 -6.11
CA ILE A 318 7.53 -21.60 -4.99
C ILE A 318 8.16 -20.51 -4.12
N LYS A 319 7.48 -19.37 -4.00
CA LYS A 319 7.88 -18.25 -3.16
C LYS A 319 7.10 -18.35 -1.85
N TYR A 320 7.80 -18.45 -0.72
CA TYR A 320 7.21 -18.69 0.59
C TYR A 320 7.72 -17.68 1.59
N THR A 321 6.81 -17.01 2.30
CA THR A 321 7.18 -15.93 3.23
C THR A 321 7.41 -16.53 4.62
N VAL A 322 8.60 -16.28 5.16
CA VAL A 322 9.02 -16.70 6.50
C VAL A 322 9.36 -15.46 7.35
N ASP A 323 9.92 -15.66 8.53
CA ASP A 323 10.29 -14.55 9.42
C ASP A 323 11.42 -13.72 8.81
N GLY A 324 11.13 -12.46 8.46
CA GLY A 324 12.12 -11.53 7.94
C GLY A 324 12.70 -11.85 6.55
N GLU A 325 12.25 -12.93 5.90
CA GLU A 325 12.81 -13.42 4.62
C GLU A 325 11.73 -14.05 3.72
N TRP A 326 12.08 -14.23 2.45
CA TRP A 326 11.39 -15.13 1.53
C TRP A 326 12.25 -16.36 1.28
N LEU A 327 11.69 -17.54 1.52
CA LEU A 327 12.22 -18.82 1.10
C LEU A 327 11.71 -19.12 -0.31
N VAL A 328 12.62 -19.31 -1.27
CA VAL A 328 12.28 -19.64 -2.65
C VAL A 328 12.82 -21.02 -3.00
N HIS A 329 11.91 -21.97 -3.28
CA HIS A 329 12.26 -23.26 -3.87
C HIS A 329 12.24 -23.13 -5.40
N THR A 330 13.27 -23.67 -6.07
CA THR A 330 13.42 -23.57 -7.53
C THR A 330 13.70 -24.93 -8.17
N GLY A 331 12.74 -25.40 -8.95
CA GLY A 331 12.85 -26.57 -9.82
C GLY A 331 13.51 -26.25 -11.17
N ALA A 332 13.23 -27.10 -12.16
CA ALA A 332 13.66 -26.94 -13.55
C ALA A 332 12.61 -26.19 -14.39
N GLN A 333 12.94 -25.94 -15.66
CA GLN A 333 12.10 -25.21 -16.59
C GLN A 333 10.75 -25.92 -16.84
N VAL A 334 9.66 -25.16 -16.82
CA VAL A 334 8.28 -25.71 -16.78
C VAL A 334 7.84 -26.31 -18.12
N LYS A 335 8.15 -25.69 -19.26
CA LYS A 335 7.78 -26.23 -20.58
C LYS A 335 8.53 -27.52 -20.86
N LYS A 336 9.83 -27.57 -20.53
CA LYS A 336 10.67 -28.76 -20.75
C LYS A 336 10.39 -29.92 -19.78
N HIS A 337 10.19 -29.64 -18.49
CA HIS A 337 10.09 -30.68 -17.46
C HIS A 337 8.68 -30.89 -16.92
N GLY A 338 7.70 -30.13 -17.40
CA GLY A 338 6.32 -30.20 -16.96
C GLY A 338 6.11 -29.63 -15.56
N ARG A 339 4.84 -29.59 -15.14
CA ARG A 339 4.41 -29.02 -13.86
C ARG A 339 4.41 -30.03 -12.71
N GLY A 340 4.55 -31.32 -12.99
CA GLY A 340 4.62 -32.40 -11.98
C GLY A 340 5.65 -32.14 -10.88
N GLN A 341 6.75 -31.46 -11.22
CA GLN A 341 7.81 -31.09 -10.27
C GLN A 341 7.33 -30.26 -9.07
N PHE A 342 6.21 -29.52 -9.18
CA PHE A 342 5.71 -28.72 -8.06
C PHE A 342 5.30 -29.57 -6.85
N GLN A 343 4.85 -30.82 -7.06
CA GLN A 343 4.56 -31.73 -5.95
C GLN A 343 5.83 -32.00 -5.11
N GLY A 344 6.95 -32.30 -5.78
CA GLY A 344 8.25 -32.48 -5.13
C GLY A 344 8.73 -31.21 -4.44
N LEU A 345 8.61 -30.05 -5.10
CA LEU A 345 8.97 -28.77 -4.49
C LEU A 345 8.14 -28.46 -3.24
N CYS A 346 6.85 -28.82 -3.21
CA CYS A 346 6.02 -28.68 -2.01
C CYS A 346 6.45 -29.63 -0.89
N GLN A 347 6.79 -30.88 -1.22
CA GLN A 347 7.30 -31.84 -0.23
C GLN A 347 8.61 -31.34 0.38
N GLU A 348 9.54 -30.85 -0.45
CA GLU A 348 10.80 -30.27 0.00
C GLU A 348 10.57 -29.04 0.88
N LEU A 349 9.63 -28.15 0.52
CA LEU A 349 9.32 -26.96 1.31
C LEU A 349 8.76 -27.33 2.68
N ILE A 350 7.81 -28.27 2.75
CA ILE A 350 7.21 -28.71 4.02
C ILE A 350 8.27 -29.35 4.92
N ALA A 351 9.21 -30.11 4.34
CA ALA A 351 10.31 -30.73 5.07
C ALA A 351 11.44 -29.75 5.44
N ASN A 352 11.46 -28.54 4.87
CA ASN A 352 12.52 -27.57 5.09
C ASN A 352 12.35 -26.88 6.47
N PRO A 353 13.31 -27.03 7.40
CA PRO A 353 13.22 -26.38 8.72
C PRO A 353 13.10 -24.86 8.63
N SER A 354 13.74 -24.22 7.65
CA SER A 354 13.67 -22.76 7.44
C SER A 354 12.29 -22.30 7.00
N ALA A 355 11.45 -23.18 6.44
CA ALA A 355 10.07 -22.84 6.13
C ALA A 355 9.22 -22.71 7.40
N ALA A 356 9.62 -23.39 8.49
CA ALA A 356 8.84 -23.53 9.72
C ALA A 356 7.35 -23.77 9.42
N PHE A 357 7.08 -24.72 8.52
CA PHE A 357 5.76 -24.86 7.90
C PHE A 357 4.68 -25.05 8.98
N PRO A 358 3.76 -24.08 9.14
CA PRO A 358 2.85 -24.04 10.28
C PRO A 358 1.64 -24.98 10.13
N GLY A 359 1.53 -25.68 9.01
CA GLY A 359 0.44 -26.59 8.70
C GLY A 359 -0.62 -25.97 7.76
N PRO A 360 -1.49 -26.82 7.18
CA PRO A 360 -2.45 -26.42 6.14
C PRO A 360 -3.53 -25.45 6.64
N THR A 361 -3.76 -25.33 7.94
CA THR A 361 -4.78 -24.43 8.50
C THR A 361 -4.29 -22.98 8.65
N TYR A 362 -3.00 -22.72 8.39
CA TYR A 362 -2.44 -21.38 8.58
C TYR A 362 -2.97 -20.36 7.56
N SER A 363 -3.03 -20.75 6.28
CA SER A 363 -3.60 -19.95 5.18
C SER A 363 -4.10 -20.87 4.07
N TRP A 364 -4.88 -20.34 3.13
CA TRP A 364 -5.25 -21.09 1.92
C TRP A 364 -4.01 -21.49 1.11
N GLY A 365 -2.98 -20.63 1.05
CA GLY A 365 -1.71 -20.95 0.41
C GLY A 365 -1.01 -22.15 1.03
N ASP A 366 -0.98 -22.26 2.36
CA ASP A 366 -0.41 -23.42 3.06
C ASP A 366 -1.24 -24.68 2.83
N ALA A 367 -2.57 -24.58 2.82
CA ALA A 367 -3.45 -25.69 2.47
C ALA A 367 -3.15 -26.22 1.07
N TYR A 368 -2.97 -25.32 0.09
CA TYR A 368 -2.64 -25.71 -1.29
C TYR A 368 -1.27 -26.37 -1.38
N ILE A 369 -0.25 -25.85 -0.70
CA ILE A 369 1.10 -26.45 -0.65
C ILE A 369 1.03 -27.86 -0.08
N HIS A 370 0.33 -28.05 1.05
CA HIS A 370 0.13 -29.35 1.66
C HIS A 370 -0.65 -30.32 0.74
N GLY A 371 -1.73 -29.84 0.13
CA GLY A 371 -2.52 -30.64 -0.81
C GLY A 371 -1.71 -31.04 -2.04
N CYS A 372 -0.87 -30.15 -2.57
CA CYS A 372 -0.04 -30.45 -3.73
C CYS A 372 1.06 -31.46 -3.36
N ALA A 373 1.69 -31.33 -2.20
CA ALA A 373 2.66 -32.30 -1.69
C ALA A 373 2.07 -33.71 -1.52
N SER A 374 0.83 -33.80 -1.03
CA SER A 374 0.11 -35.05 -0.76
C SER A 374 -0.65 -35.61 -1.97
N GLY A 375 -0.70 -34.87 -3.08
CA GLY A 375 -1.41 -35.27 -4.30
C GLY A 375 -2.92 -35.08 -4.26
N THR A 376 -3.46 -34.39 -3.26
CA THR A 376 -4.89 -34.04 -3.19
C THR A 376 -5.23 -32.73 -3.91
N GLU A 377 -4.22 -31.93 -4.26
CA GLU A 377 -4.33 -30.74 -5.10
C GLU A 377 -3.46 -30.87 -6.35
N THR A 378 -3.90 -30.22 -7.43
CA THR A 378 -3.14 -30.25 -8.70
C THR A 378 -1.86 -29.41 -8.61
N THR A 379 -0.93 -29.59 -9.55
CA THR A 379 0.24 -28.71 -9.70
C THR A 379 -0.09 -27.33 -10.27
N GLY A 380 -1.39 -27.04 -10.50
CA GLY A 380 -1.93 -25.75 -10.89
C GLY A 380 -1.56 -25.30 -12.30
N GLY A 381 -1.89 -24.04 -12.61
CA GLY A 381 -1.51 -23.33 -13.84
C GLY A 381 -0.59 -22.13 -13.57
N THR A 382 -0.44 -21.26 -14.56
CA THR A 382 0.45 -20.08 -14.50
C THR A 382 0.10 -19.11 -13.37
N SER A 383 -1.18 -18.96 -13.04
CA SER A 383 -1.66 -18.08 -11.96
C SER A 383 -1.69 -18.74 -10.58
N THR A 384 -1.58 -20.07 -10.49
CA THR A 384 -1.72 -20.79 -9.21
C THR A 384 -0.65 -20.41 -8.21
N TRP A 385 0.64 -20.50 -8.59
CA TRP A 385 1.74 -20.24 -7.65
C TRP A 385 1.88 -18.77 -7.26
N PRO A 386 1.62 -17.80 -8.15
CA PRO A 386 1.38 -16.42 -7.74
C PRO A 386 0.23 -16.29 -6.71
N SER A 387 -0.89 -17.01 -6.90
CA SER A 387 -2.01 -16.98 -5.94
C SER A 387 -1.60 -17.51 -4.56
N VAL A 388 -0.90 -18.66 -4.54
CA VAL A 388 -0.41 -19.33 -3.33
C VAL A 388 0.58 -18.45 -2.58
N GLY A 389 1.57 -17.91 -3.29
CA GLY A 389 2.61 -17.05 -2.69
C GLY A 389 2.04 -15.77 -2.10
N ASN A 390 1.20 -15.03 -2.85
CA ASN A 390 0.58 -13.81 -2.37
C ASN A 390 -0.36 -14.08 -1.17
N ASN A 391 -1.17 -15.14 -1.21
CA ASN A 391 -2.08 -15.46 -0.11
C ASN A 391 -1.32 -15.80 1.19
N ARG A 392 -0.28 -16.65 1.06
CA ARG A 392 0.59 -17.00 2.19
C ARG A 392 1.29 -15.77 2.76
N HIS A 393 1.81 -14.91 1.88
CA HIS A 393 2.51 -13.69 2.27
C HIS A 393 1.59 -12.74 3.01
N ILE A 394 0.44 -12.39 2.43
CA ILE A 394 -0.53 -11.49 3.06
C ILE A 394 -0.92 -12.02 4.45
N THR A 395 -1.20 -13.33 4.56
CA THR A 395 -1.53 -13.96 5.85
C THR A 395 -0.35 -13.90 6.83
N LYS A 396 0.89 -14.01 6.37
CA LYS A 396 2.08 -13.83 7.23
C LYS A 396 2.14 -12.41 7.77
N VAL A 397 2.04 -11.42 6.88
CA VAL A 397 2.26 -10.01 7.23
C VAL A 397 1.20 -9.50 8.19
N ILE A 398 -0.08 -9.83 7.99
CA ILE A 398 -1.12 -9.43 8.94
C ILE A 398 -0.87 -10.03 10.34
N ARG A 399 -0.32 -11.24 10.44
CA ARG A 399 0.03 -11.86 11.72
C ARG A 399 1.28 -11.24 12.32
N ASP A 400 2.25 -10.86 11.50
CA ASP A 400 3.45 -10.16 11.94
C ASP A 400 3.10 -8.78 12.50
N VAL A 401 2.25 -8.02 11.81
CA VAL A 401 1.70 -6.73 12.27
C VAL A 401 0.88 -6.91 13.56
N ALA A 402 -0.01 -7.91 13.60
CA ALA A 402 -0.81 -8.19 14.79
C ALA A 402 0.07 -8.53 16.01
N THR A 403 1.13 -9.31 15.80
CA THR A 403 2.10 -9.68 16.85
C THR A 403 2.90 -8.47 17.31
N LEU A 404 3.37 -7.64 16.38
CA LEU A 404 4.18 -6.45 16.66
C LEU A 404 3.45 -5.43 17.54
N PHE A 405 2.13 -5.34 17.42
CA PHE A 405 1.29 -4.41 18.20
C PHE A 405 0.45 -5.11 19.29
N GLY A 406 0.70 -6.39 19.57
CA GLY A 406 0.05 -7.11 20.68
C GLY A 406 -1.46 -7.28 20.54
N SER A 407 -1.96 -7.53 19.33
CA SER A 407 -3.39 -7.80 19.10
C SER A 407 -3.85 -9.04 19.86
N SER A 408 -5.00 -8.94 20.54
CA SER A 408 -5.62 -10.06 21.28
C SER A 408 -6.18 -11.14 20.35
N THR A 409 -6.44 -10.81 19.09
CA THR A 409 -6.88 -11.74 18.04
C THR A 409 -5.88 -11.72 16.90
N ILE A 410 -5.22 -12.85 16.67
CA ILE A 410 -4.36 -13.07 15.50
C ILE A 410 -5.26 -13.56 14.34
N PRO A 411 -5.32 -12.84 13.21
CA PRO A 411 -6.22 -13.14 12.10
C PRO A 411 -5.89 -14.42 11.32
#